data_AF-A0A1W9Q929-F1
#
_entry.id   AF-A0A1W9Q929-F1
#
_cell.length_a   1.000
_cell.length_b   1.000
_cell.length_c   1.000
_cell.angle_alpha   90.00
_cell.angle_beta   90.00
_cell.angle_gamma   90.00
#
_symmetry.space_group_name_H-M   'P 1'
#
loop_
_entity.id
_entity.type
_entity.pdbx_description
1 polymer ?
#
loop_
_entity_poly.entity_id
_entity_poly.type
_entity_poly.pdbx_seq_one_letter_code
_entity_poly.pdbx_strand_id
1 'polypeptide(L)'
;MAKLNIFIDGSWLFKACGKGSALSNRTEGAGPFRLDFERLCNALLAHAARANPNCTTIGERYLSTSILDIPADVEDWIDGTTIFDEDIQALRSSVHARDRFAQSALDANFDPSAIYRPKLRDWMLPKLRDRRFQEKLVDATVVALLVRSAIVNAGDYHVVLTGDADVLPAIRVAYPKYSENVFVATTHPDQLKSEARQSAFALHDFSSNVEPFYLDEHAAEFVDGDHVYTCSHCNKVFARSAPIPARARPCCSPCHNSRT
;
A
#
# COMPACT_ATOMS: atom_id res chain seq x y z
N MET A 1 5.35 -18.13 20.54
CA MET A 1 5.82 -16.75 20.26
C MET A 1 4.82 -16.15 19.30
N ALA A 2 4.41 -14.91 19.52
CA ALA A 2 3.44 -14.24 18.64
C ALA A 2 4.11 -13.84 17.32
N LYS A 3 3.35 -13.85 16.24
CA LYS A 3 3.79 -13.40 14.90
C LYS A 3 3.01 -12.15 14.48
N LEU A 4 3.54 -11.42 13.49
CA LEU A 4 2.80 -10.39 12.78
C LEU A 4 2.30 -10.94 11.43
N ASN A 5 0.99 -10.99 11.25
CA ASN A 5 0.33 -11.32 9.99
C ASN A 5 -0.07 -10.03 9.24
N ILE A 6 0.21 -9.94 7.94
CA ILE A 6 0.10 -8.72 7.15
C ILE A 6 -0.91 -8.91 6.01
N PHE A 7 -1.93 -8.05 5.96
CA PHE A 7 -2.98 -8.08 4.95
C PHE A 7 -3.05 -6.72 4.26
N ILE A 8 -2.76 -6.68 2.95
CA ILE A 8 -2.64 -5.43 2.19
C ILE A 8 -3.74 -5.34 1.15
N ASP A 9 -4.50 -4.25 1.16
CA ASP A 9 -5.22 -3.75 -0.01
C ASP A 9 -4.20 -3.17 -1.00
N GLY A 10 -3.78 -4.01 -1.94
CA GLY A 10 -2.80 -3.66 -2.95
C GLY A 10 -3.31 -2.67 -3.99
N SER A 11 -4.63 -2.64 -4.22
CA SER A 11 -5.26 -1.69 -5.15
C SER A 11 -5.20 -0.26 -4.62
N TRP A 12 -5.46 -0.08 -3.33
CA TRP A 12 -5.26 1.20 -2.67
C TRP A 12 -3.78 1.55 -2.53
N LEU A 13 -2.94 0.65 -2.03
CA LEU A 13 -1.53 0.94 -1.77
C LEU A 13 -0.79 1.34 -3.06
N PHE A 14 -1.08 0.65 -4.17
CA PHE A 14 -0.55 1.03 -5.49
C PHE A 14 -0.89 2.47 -5.87
N LYS A 15 -2.14 2.91 -5.60
CA LYS A 15 -2.56 4.30 -5.83
C LYS A 15 -1.87 5.26 -4.86
N ALA A 16 -1.70 4.88 -3.59
CA ALA A 16 -1.02 5.69 -2.57
C ALA A 16 0.47 5.93 -2.92
N CYS A 17 1.11 4.99 -3.60
CA CYS A 17 2.46 5.12 -4.15
C CYS A 17 2.51 5.90 -5.47
N GLY A 18 1.38 6.13 -6.14
CA GLY A 18 1.31 6.82 -7.43
C GLY A 18 1.83 8.27 -7.38
N LYS A 19 2.19 8.82 -8.54
CA LYS A 19 2.65 10.21 -8.67
C LYS A 19 1.59 11.20 -8.17
N GLY A 20 1.99 12.12 -7.29
CA GLY A 20 1.13 13.15 -6.69
C GLY A 20 0.24 12.63 -5.55
N SER A 21 0.33 11.34 -5.22
CA SER A 21 -0.35 10.73 -4.08
C SER A 21 0.42 10.98 -2.78
N ALA A 22 -0.23 10.68 -1.65
CA ALA A 22 0.26 10.89 -0.28
C ALA A 22 1.72 10.48 -0.08
N LEU A 23 2.11 9.25 -0.44
CA LEU A 23 3.49 8.78 -0.23
C LEU A 23 4.49 9.43 -1.18
N SER A 24 4.12 9.62 -2.45
CA SER A 24 5.02 10.29 -3.41
C SER A 24 5.32 11.74 -3.02
N ASN A 25 4.38 12.42 -2.35
CA ASN A 25 4.57 13.78 -1.86
C ASN A 25 5.63 13.87 -0.75
N ARG A 26 5.88 12.76 -0.06
CA ARG A 26 6.96 12.63 0.94
C ARG A 26 8.32 12.41 0.31
N THR A 27 8.42 12.05 -0.98
CA THR A 27 9.71 11.79 -1.65
C THR A 27 10.27 12.99 -2.43
N GLU A 28 11.59 12.98 -2.63
CA GLU A 28 12.28 13.87 -3.58
C GLU A 28 11.86 13.55 -5.02
N GLY A 29 11.51 14.60 -5.78
CA GLY A 29 11.10 14.48 -7.17
C GLY A 29 9.59 14.40 -7.38
N ALA A 30 9.21 14.22 -8.65
CA ALA A 30 7.82 14.14 -9.11
C ALA A 30 7.44 12.71 -9.58
N GLY A 31 8.25 11.71 -9.22
CA GLY A 31 8.02 10.30 -9.57
C GLY A 31 7.06 9.60 -8.61
N PRO A 32 6.69 8.34 -8.90
CA PRO A 32 5.99 7.50 -7.93
C PRO A 32 6.91 7.15 -6.75
N PHE A 33 6.31 6.89 -5.59
CA PHE A 33 6.98 6.31 -4.45
C PHE A 33 7.42 4.88 -4.77
N ARG A 34 8.71 4.58 -4.60
CA ARG A 34 9.26 3.24 -4.79
C ARG A 34 9.23 2.50 -3.46
N LEU A 35 8.26 1.61 -3.32
CA LEU A 35 8.06 0.82 -2.11
C LEU A 35 9.00 -0.38 -2.08
N ASP A 36 9.66 -0.59 -0.94
CA ASP A 36 10.34 -1.82 -0.58
C ASP A 36 9.46 -2.61 0.39
N PHE A 37 8.90 -3.74 -0.07
CA PHE A 37 7.98 -4.56 0.72
C PHE A 37 8.66 -5.26 1.91
N GLU A 38 9.93 -5.64 1.78
CA GLU A 38 10.65 -6.30 2.86
C GLU A 38 10.89 -5.31 4.01
N ARG A 39 11.37 -4.10 3.67
CA ARG A 39 11.52 -3.02 4.63
C ARG A 39 10.20 -2.58 5.25
N LEU A 40 9.11 -2.53 4.47
CA LEU A 40 7.77 -2.28 4.99
C LEU A 40 7.38 -3.33 6.04
N CYS A 41 7.55 -4.61 5.74
CA CYS A 41 7.24 -5.69 6.69
C CYS A 41 8.04 -5.55 7.99
N ASN A 42 9.33 -5.21 7.88
CA ASN A 42 10.21 -5.02 9.03
C ASN A 42 9.80 -3.81 9.87
N ALA A 43 9.42 -2.69 9.25
CA ALA A 43 8.91 -1.50 9.94
C ALA A 43 7.61 -1.80 10.69
N LEU A 44 6.69 -2.54 10.07
CA LEU A 44 5.43 -2.97 10.70
C LEU A 44 5.68 -3.93 11.87
N LEU A 45 6.62 -4.87 11.72
CA LEU A 45 7.02 -5.78 12.80
C LEU A 45 7.62 -5.04 13.98
N ALA A 46 8.53 -4.10 13.72
CA ALA A 46 9.11 -3.25 14.75
C ALA A 46 8.02 -2.43 15.47
N HIS A 47 7.02 -1.94 14.73
CA HIS A 47 5.88 -1.25 15.32
C HIS A 47 5.06 -2.17 16.25
N ALA A 48 4.69 -3.37 15.80
CA ALA A 48 3.98 -4.35 16.63
C ALA A 48 4.79 -4.78 17.86
N ALA A 49 6.11 -4.95 17.71
CA ALA A 49 7.01 -5.34 18.79
C ALA A 49 7.11 -4.29 19.92
N ARG A 50 6.84 -3.00 19.63
CA ARG A 50 6.76 -1.95 20.67
C ARG A 50 5.56 -2.15 21.59
N ALA A 51 4.44 -2.63 21.05
CA ALA A 51 3.25 -2.95 21.85
C ALA A 51 3.39 -4.31 22.55
N ASN A 52 4.03 -5.29 21.90
CA ASN A 52 4.32 -6.59 22.49
C ASN A 52 5.69 -7.13 22.07
N PRO A 53 6.69 -7.11 22.99
CA PRO A 53 8.04 -7.58 22.71
C PRO A 53 8.15 -9.06 22.29
N ASN A 54 7.10 -9.86 22.47
CA ASN A 54 7.09 -11.26 22.03
C ASN A 54 6.69 -11.43 20.55
N CYS A 55 6.26 -10.36 19.87
CA CYS A 55 5.95 -10.35 18.44
C CYS A 55 7.23 -10.06 17.64
N THR A 56 8.05 -11.09 17.43
CA THR A 56 9.42 -10.94 16.87
C THR A 56 9.59 -11.50 15.46
N THR A 57 8.55 -12.09 14.88
CA THR A 57 8.63 -12.73 13.56
C THR A 57 7.42 -12.41 12.70
N ILE A 58 7.61 -12.44 11.38
CA ILE A 58 6.54 -12.32 10.39
C ILE A 58 5.84 -13.67 10.21
N GLY A 59 4.51 -13.64 10.18
CA GLY A 59 3.63 -14.77 9.86
C GLY A 59 3.14 -14.72 8.40
N GLU A 60 1.84 -14.85 8.23
CA GLU A 60 1.18 -14.79 6.92
C GLU A 60 1.30 -13.39 6.31
N ARG A 61 1.46 -13.32 4.98
CA ARG A 61 1.57 -12.07 4.23
C ARG A 61 0.74 -12.17 2.96
N TYR A 62 -0.25 -11.30 2.81
CA TYR A 62 -1.13 -11.27 1.64
C TYR A 62 -1.18 -9.88 1.02
N LEU A 63 -1.01 -9.82 -0.30
CA LEU A 63 -1.28 -8.65 -1.11
C LEU A 63 -2.53 -8.94 -1.95
N SER A 64 -3.67 -8.41 -1.52
CA SER A 64 -4.92 -8.52 -2.26
C SER A 64 -4.94 -7.46 -3.36
N THR A 65 -4.90 -7.88 -4.63
CA THR A 65 -4.92 -6.95 -5.77
C THR A 65 -5.45 -7.65 -7.01
N SER A 66 -5.93 -6.88 -8.00
CA SER A 66 -6.24 -7.44 -9.32
C SER A 66 -5.40 -6.83 -10.43
N ILE A 67 -4.97 -7.72 -11.32
CA ILE A 67 -4.16 -7.41 -12.49
C ILE A 67 -4.88 -7.97 -13.70
N LEU A 68 -5.34 -7.09 -14.59
CA LEU A 68 -6.13 -7.52 -15.73
C LEU A 68 -5.30 -8.41 -16.66
N ASP A 69 -5.86 -9.57 -17.01
CA ASP A 69 -5.32 -10.42 -18.06
C ASP A 69 -5.77 -9.86 -19.41
N ILE A 70 -4.80 -9.45 -20.23
CA ILE A 70 -5.03 -8.77 -21.52
C ILE A 70 -5.12 -9.85 -22.61
N PRO A 71 -6.28 -9.98 -23.30
CA PRO A 71 -6.44 -10.92 -24.40
C PRO A 71 -5.48 -10.65 -25.57
N ALA A 72 -5.10 -11.70 -26.29
CA ALA A 72 -4.20 -11.59 -27.42
C ALA A 72 -4.80 -10.76 -28.58
N ASP A 73 -6.13 -10.76 -28.69
CA ASP A 73 -6.94 -10.06 -29.69
C ASP A 73 -7.33 -8.63 -29.26
N VAL A 74 -6.78 -8.08 -28.17
CA VAL A 74 -7.18 -6.76 -27.65
C VAL A 74 -7.00 -5.61 -28.67
N GLU A 75 -6.07 -5.76 -29.61
CA GLU A 75 -5.82 -4.80 -30.69
C GLU A 75 -7.00 -4.76 -31.68
N ASP A 76 -7.69 -5.89 -31.88
CA ASP A 76 -8.83 -6.00 -32.79
C ASP A 76 -10.08 -5.28 -32.25
N TRP A 77 -10.04 -4.84 -30.99
CA TRP A 77 -11.15 -4.14 -30.33
C TRP A 77 -11.15 -2.63 -30.63
N ILE A 78 -10.10 -2.12 -31.28
CA ILE A 78 -10.00 -0.70 -31.66
C ILE A 78 -11.02 -0.39 -32.75
N ASP A 79 -11.96 0.51 -32.46
CA ASP A 79 -13.05 0.89 -33.36
C ASP A 79 -13.04 2.39 -33.72
N GLY A 80 -12.16 3.19 -33.08
CA GLY A 80 -12.05 4.62 -33.30
C GLY A 80 -13.24 5.45 -32.80
N THR A 81 -14.22 4.83 -32.13
CA THR A 81 -15.42 5.51 -31.61
C THR A 81 -15.54 5.38 -30.09
N THR A 82 -15.25 4.19 -29.58
CA THR A 82 -15.40 3.81 -28.17
C THR A 82 -14.05 3.42 -27.58
N ILE A 83 -13.23 2.69 -28.35
CA ILE A 83 -11.92 2.17 -27.96
C ILE A 83 -10.87 2.71 -28.92
N PHE A 84 -9.87 3.37 -28.36
CA PHE A 84 -8.74 3.97 -29.09
C PHE A 84 -7.43 3.23 -28.79
N ASP A 85 -6.42 3.37 -29.65
CA ASP A 85 -5.08 2.80 -29.42
C ASP A 85 -4.49 3.30 -28.09
N GLU A 86 -4.69 4.58 -27.76
CA GLU A 86 -4.20 5.17 -26.53
C GLU A 86 -4.79 4.50 -25.27
N ASP A 87 -6.03 4.00 -25.35
CA ASP A 87 -6.67 3.26 -24.26
C ASP A 87 -5.96 1.92 -24.02
N ILE A 88 -5.59 1.22 -25.09
CA ILE A 88 -4.87 -0.05 -25.03
C ILE A 88 -3.44 0.16 -24.51
N GLN A 89 -2.73 1.19 -24.98
CA GLN A 89 -1.38 1.51 -24.50
C GLN A 89 -1.38 1.91 -23.02
N ALA A 90 -2.35 2.72 -22.59
CA ALA A 90 -2.53 3.09 -21.19
C ALA A 90 -2.84 1.87 -20.31
N LEU A 91 -3.71 0.97 -20.80
CA LEU A 91 -4.01 -0.30 -20.13
C LEU A 91 -2.75 -1.16 -19.96
N ARG A 92 -2.00 -1.42 -21.04
CA ARG A 92 -0.76 -2.23 -21.00
C ARG A 92 0.24 -1.66 -20.00
N SER A 93 0.43 -0.33 -20.02
CA SER A 93 1.31 0.37 -19.09
C SER A 93 0.84 0.21 -17.63
N SER A 94 -0.46 0.34 -17.38
CA SER A 94 -1.03 0.16 -16.04
C SER A 94 -0.93 -1.29 -15.55
N VAL A 95 -1.21 -2.28 -16.41
CA VAL A 95 -1.10 -3.71 -16.09
C VAL A 95 0.35 -4.06 -15.78
N HIS A 96 1.30 -3.64 -16.62
CA HIS A 96 2.73 -3.86 -16.39
C HIS A 96 3.20 -3.25 -15.06
N ALA A 97 2.79 -2.02 -14.74
CA ALA A 97 3.14 -1.38 -13.47
C ALA A 97 2.58 -2.13 -12.25
N ARG A 98 1.33 -2.62 -12.32
CA ARG A 98 0.72 -3.44 -11.26
C ARG A 98 1.39 -4.81 -11.13
N ASP A 99 1.75 -5.45 -12.25
CA ASP A 99 2.52 -6.70 -12.25
C ASP A 99 3.87 -6.53 -11.58
N ARG A 100 4.62 -5.46 -11.89
CA ARG A 100 5.89 -5.15 -11.23
C ARG A 100 5.73 -4.90 -9.73
N PHE A 101 4.67 -4.19 -9.35
CA PHE A 101 4.36 -3.94 -7.94
C PHE A 101 4.03 -5.23 -7.17
N ALA A 102 3.19 -6.09 -7.75
CA ALA A 102 2.84 -7.38 -7.17
C ALA A 102 4.05 -8.33 -7.13
N GLN A 103 4.89 -8.35 -8.16
CA GLN A 103 6.11 -9.15 -8.19
C GLN A 103 7.06 -8.73 -7.06
N SER A 104 7.22 -7.43 -6.79
CA SER A 104 8.03 -6.97 -5.66
C SER A 104 7.51 -7.47 -4.31
N ALA A 105 6.20 -7.63 -4.13
CA ALA A 105 5.65 -8.25 -2.93
C ALA A 105 5.91 -9.76 -2.89
N LEU A 106 5.80 -10.46 -4.02
CA LEU A 106 6.14 -11.88 -4.11
C LEU A 106 7.62 -12.13 -3.78
N ASP A 107 8.51 -11.27 -4.25
CA ASP A 107 9.94 -11.31 -3.93
C ASP A 107 10.18 -11.10 -2.43
N ALA A 108 9.31 -10.33 -1.75
CA ALA A 108 9.25 -10.19 -0.30
C ALA A 108 8.43 -11.29 0.41
N ASN A 109 8.21 -12.42 -0.27
CA ASN A 109 7.60 -13.65 0.26
C ASN A 109 6.13 -13.50 0.69
N PHE A 110 5.36 -12.70 -0.04
CA PHE A 110 3.90 -12.66 0.05
C PHE A 110 3.26 -13.85 -0.68
N ASP A 111 2.11 -14.29 -0.20
CA ASP A 111 1.36 -15.39 -0.79
C ASP A 111 0.64 -14.94 -2.09
N PRO A 112 0.82 -15.66 -3.22
CA PRO A 112 0.25 -15.28 -4.50
C PRO A 112 -1.27 -15.53 -4.62
N SER A 113 -1.89 -16.27 -3.69
CA SER A 113 -3.31 -16.67 -3.78
C SER A 113 -4.30 -15.50 -3.68
N ALA A 114 -3.85 -14.34 -3.21
CA ALA A 114 -4.64 -13.11 -3.15
C ALA A 114 -4.41 -12.17 -4.36
N ILE A 115 -3.61 -12.59 -5.35
CA ILE A 115 -3.40 -11.84 -6.59
C ILE A 115 -4.35 -12.38 -7.67
N TYR A 116 -5.36 -11.59 -8.00
CA TYR A 116 -6.39 -11.97 -8.95
C TYR A 116 -6.04 -11.54 -10.37
N ARG A 117 -6.31 -12.41 -11.34
CA ARG A 117 -6.14 -12.10 -12.78
C ARG A 117 -7.46 -12.18 -13.54
N PRO A 118 -8.38 -11.22 -13.34
CA PRO A 118 -9.63 -11.19 -14.09
C PRO A 118 -9.34 -10.91 -15.57
N LYS A 119 -10.03 -11.64 -16.45
CA LYS A 119 -9.97 -11.39 -17.89
C LYS A 119 -10.56 -10.02 -18.22
N LEU A 120 -9.81 -9.22 -18.97
CA LEU A 120 -10.31 -7.97 -19.55
C LEU A 120 -11.51 -8.27 -20.46
N ARG A 121 -12.48 -7.36 -20.45
CA ARG A 121 -13.62 -7.33 -21.37
C ARG A 121 -13.72 -5.93 -21.98
N ASP A 122 -14.19 -5.86 -23.22
CA ASP A 122 -14.42 -4.63 -23.99
C ASP A 122 -15.08 -3.50 -23.18
N TRP A 123 -16.19 -3.76 -22.49
CA TRP A 123 -16.94 -2.78 -21.71
C TRP A 123 -16.16 -2.19 -20.53
N MET A 124 -15.04 -2.81 -20.14
CA MET A 124 -14.19 -2.33 -19.05
C MET A 124 -13.34 -1.15 -19.50
N LEU A 125 -12.94 -1.09 -20.78
CA LEU A 125 -12.03 -0.07 -21.31
C LEU A 125 -12.56 1.36 -21.14
N PRO A 126 -13.82 1.69 -21.48
CA PRO A 126 -14.36 3.03 -21.23
C PRO A 126 -14.37 3.40 -19.74
N LYS A 127 -14.65 2.43 -18.85
CA LYS A 127 -14.66 2.65 -17.40
C LYS A 127 -13.25 2.85 -16.84
N LEU A 128 -12.25 2.16 -17.40
CA LEU A 128 -10.85 2.32 -17.03
C LEU A 128 -10.35 3.71 -17.45
N ARG A 129 -10.65 4.13 -18.68
CA ARG A 129 -10.37 5.48 -19.19
C ARG A 129 -10.95 6.57 -18.27
N ASP A 130 -12.22 6.42 -17.89
CA ASP A 130 -12.91 7.38 -17.02
C ASP A 130 -12.54 7.24 -15.54
N ARG A 131 -11.65 6.30 -15.17
CA ARG A 131 -11.28 5.97 -13.77
C ARG A 131 -12.48 5.56 -12.90
N ARG A 132 -13.54 5.03 -13.52
CA ARG A 132 -14.78 4.56 -12.86
C ARG A 132 -14.80 3.06 -12.64
N PHE A 133 -13.81 2.32 -13.14
CA PHE A 133 -13.70 0.89 -12.88
C PHE A 133 -13.35 0.64 -11.40
N GLN A 134 -14.22 -0.12 -10.72
CA GLN A 134 -14.05 -0.49 -9.31
C GLN A 134 -13.96 -2.01 -9.20
N GLU A 135 -12.91 -2.48 -8.56
CA GLU A 135 -12.71 -3.90 -8.23
C GLU A 135 -13.23 -4.14 -6.81
N LYS A 136 -14.40 -4.78 -6.67
CA LYS A 136 -15.02 -5.02 -5.36
C LYS A 136 -14.46 -6.24 -4.61
N LEU A 137 -13.66 -7.08 -5.28
CA LEU A 137 -13.18 -8.34 -4.71
C LEU A 137 -12.06 -8.11 -3.68
N VAL A 138 -11.23 -7.08 -3.88
CA VAL A 138 -10.03 -6.84 -3.09
C VAL A 138 -10.35 -6.61 -1.61
N ASP A 139 -11.29 -5.70 -1.33
CA ASP A 139 -11.66 -5.31 0.04
C ASP A 139 -12.24 -6.51 0.80
N ALA A 140 -13.21 -7.21 0.20
CA ALA A 140 -13.84 -8.39 0.80
C ALA A 140 -12.82 -9.50 1.08
N THR A 141 -11.84 -9.70 0.19
CA THR A 141 -10.75 -10.66 0.39
C THR A 141 -9.87 -10.28 1.57
N VAL A 142 -9.46 -9.01 1.70
CA VAL A 142 -8.62 -8.54 2.82
C VAL A 142 -9.32 -8.83 4.14
N VAL A 143 -10.60 -8.49 4.26
CA VAL A 143 -11.39 -8.76 5.47
C VAL A 143 -11.50 -10.26 5.73
N ALA A 144 -11.82 -11.07 4.72
CA ALA A 144 -11.97 -12.52 4.89
C ALA A 144 -10.67 -13.20 5.33
N LEU A 145 -9.53 -12.85 4.72
CA LEU A 145 -8.22 -13.38 5.06
C LEU A 145 -7.81 -13.01 6.48
N LEU A 146 -8.01 -11.75 6.85
CA LEU A 146 -7.74 -11.26 8.20
C LEU A 146 -8.60 -11.99 9.24
N VAL A 147 -9.92 -12.05 9.04
CA VAL A 147 -10.84 -12.70 9.99
C VAL A 147 -10.48 -14.18 10.13
N ARG A 148 -10.20 -14.87 9.02
CA ARG A 148 -9.73 -16.26 9.04
C ARG A 148 -8.45 -16.39 9.86
N SER A 149 -7.46 -15.55 9.62
CA SER A 149 -6.17 -15.59 10.32
C SER A 149 -6.33 -15.27 11.81
N ALA A 150 -7.15 -14.29 12.18
CA ALA A 150 -7.41 -13.91 13.57
C ALA A 150 -8.12 -15.03 14.34
N ILE A 151 -9.01 -15.79 13.70
CA ILE A 151 -9.67 -16.95 14.30
C ILE A 151 -8.68 -18.10 14.52
N VAL A 152 -7.83 -18.40 13.53
CA VAL A 152 -6.90 -19.53 13.59
C VAL A 152 -5.68 -19.24 14.47
N ASN A 153 -5.13 -18.03 14.38
CA ASN A 153 -3.90 -17.59 15.03
C ASN A 153 -4.19 -16.58 16.13
N ALA A 154 -5.02 -17.03 17.07
CA ALA A 154 -5.54 -16.27 18.19
C ALA A 154 -4.50 -15.44 19.00
N GLY A 155 -3.26 -15.92 19.10
CA GLY A 155 -2.20 -15.27 19.89
C GLY A 155 -1.32 -14.30 19.09
N ASP A 156 -1.59 -14.13 17.79
CA ASP A 156 -0.77 -13.31 16.90
C ASP A 156 -1.30 -11.88 16.78
N TYR A 157 -0.46 -11.02 16.23
CA TYR A 157 -0.82 -9.67 15.80
C TYR A 157 -1.16 -9.66 14.32
N HIS A 158 -2.05 -8.75 13.95
CA HIS A 158 -2.49 -8.62 12.57
C HIS A 158 -2.47 -7.15 12.18
N VAL A 159 -1.97 -6.86 10.98
CA VAL A 159 -2.03 -5.51 10.40
C VAL A 159 -2.80 -5.53 9.10
N VAL A 160 -3.71 -4.56 8.97
CA VAL A 160 -4.43 -4.28 7.73
C VAL A 160 -3.87 -2.99 7.13
N LEU A 161 -3.35 -3.08 5.91
CA LEU A 161 -2.95 -1.92 5.13
C LEU A 161 -4.10 -1.54 4.21
N THR A 162 -4.78 -0.44 4.50
CA THR A 162 -5.94 0.01 3.72
C THR A 162 -6.13 1.52 3.79
N GLY A 163 -6.78 2.08 2.77
CA GLY A 163 -7.31 3.43 2.78
C GLY A 163 -8.78 3.52 3.17
N ASP A 164 -9.45 2.37 3.31
CA ASP A 164 -10.85 2.29 3.67
C ASP A 164 -10.99 1.85 5.13
N ALA A 165 -11.35 2.80 5.99
CA ALA A 165 -11.57 2.54 7.40
C ALA A 165 -12.91 1.82 7.67
N ASP A 166 -13.81 1.68 6.69
CA ASP A 166 -15.06 0.93 6.84
C ASP A 166 -14.80 -0.57 7.06
N VAL A 167 -13.58 -1.03 6.75
CA VAL A 167 -13.09 -2.37 7.08
C VAL A 167 -13.03 -2.58 8.61
N LEU A 168 -12.80 -1.55 9.41
CA LEU A 168 -12.59 -1.69 10.87
C LEU A 168 -13.85 -2.04 11.64
N PRO A 169 -15.01 -1.36 11.44
CA PRO A 169 -16.27 -1.82 11.98
C PRO A 169 -16.62 -3.24 11.55
N ALA A 170 -16.34 -3.62 10.30
CA ALA A 170 -16.63 -4.97 9.80
C ALA A 170 -15.82 -6.04 10.56
N ILE A 171 -14.55 -5.76 10.87
CA ILE A 171 -13.70 -6.63 11.71
C ILE A 171 -14.28 -6.76 13.12
N ARG A 172 -14.66 -5.63 13.72
CA ARG A 172 -15.24 -5.61 15.06
C ARG A 172 -16.56 -6.39 15.13
N VAL A 173 -17.42 -6.29 14.12
CA VAL A 173 -18.67 -7.06 14.02
C VAL A 173 -18.38 -8.54 13.84
N ALA A 174 -17.44 -8.89 12.97
CA ALA A 174 -17.08 -10.29 12.74
C ALA A 174 -16.45 -10.93 13.98
N TYR A 175 -15.64 -10.20 14.76
CA TYR A 175 -14.95 -10.76 15.91
C TYR A 175 -14.56 -9.73 17.01
N PRO A 176 -15.48 -9.37 17.91
CA PRO A 176 -15.30 -8.26 18.87
C PRO A 176 -14.15 -8.41 19.87
N LYS A 177 -13.77 -9.65 20.22
CA LYS A 177 -12.72 -9.93 21.21
C LYS A 177 -11.30 -9.84 20.63
N TYR A 178 -11.17 -9.65 19.32
CA TYR A 178 -9.91 -9.74 18.58
C TYR A 178 -9.40 -8.42 18.03
N SER A 179 -10.20 -7.34 18.10
CA SER A 179 -9.76 -6.02 17.63
C SER A 179 -8.52 -5.53 18.39
N GLU A 180 -8.29 -6.02 19.62
CA GLU A 180 -7.16 -5.66 20.47
C GLU A 180 -5.78 -5.95 19.85
N ASN A 181 -5.63 -7.03 19.07
CA ASN A 181 -4.35 -7.40 18.44
C ASN A 181 -4.30 -7.05 16.94
N VAL A 182 -5.31 -6.32 16.45
CA VAL A 182 -5.40 -5.86 15.06
C VAL A 182 -5.06 -4.38 15.03
N PHE A 183 -4.18 -3.94 14.15
CA PHE A 183 -3.97 -2.52 13.90
C PHE A 183 -3.99 -2.18 12.42
N VAL A 184 -4.08 -0.89 12.16
CA VAL A 184 -4.22 -0.36 10.80
C VAL A 184 -2.93 0.32 10.42
N ALA A 185 -2.48 0.05 9.21
CA ALA A 185 -1.45 0.83 8.55
C ALA A 185 -2.09 1.61 7.40
N THR A 186 -2.03 2.94 7.45
CA THR A 186 -2.71 3.81 6.48
C THR A 186 -1.96 5.13 6.28
N THR A 187 -2.42 6.01 5.39
CA THR A 187 -1.87 7.38 5.29
C THR A 187 -2.57 8.31 6.27
N HIS A 188 -1.86 9.30 6.82
CA HIS A 188 -2.41 10.20 7.84
C HIS A 188 -3.74 10.85 7.40
N PRO A 189 -4.78 10.88 8.27
CA PRO A 189 -6.13 11.35 7.92
C PRO A 189 -6.16 12.81 7.44
N ASP A 190 -5.27 13.67 7.96
CA ASP A 190 -5.15 15.07 7.53
C ASP A 190 -4.68 15.25 6.08
N GLN A 191 -4.14 14.20 5.44
CA GLN A 191 -3.76 14.23 4.03
C GLN A 191 -4.91 13.86 3.07
N LEU A 192 -6.08 13.50 3.60
CA LEU A 192 -7.21 13.04 2.81
C LEU A 192 -8.24 14.15 2.55
N LYS A 193 -8.90 14.09 1.38
CA LYS A 193 -9.97 15.01 0.95
C LYS A 193 -11.17 14.96 1.92
N SER A 194 -12.07 15.94 1.85
CA SER A 194 -13.24 16.12 2.73
C SER A 194 -14.14 14.88 2.96
N GLU A 195 -14.09 13.90 2.06
CA GLU A 195 -14.78 12.60 2.13
C GLU A 195 -14.22 11.68 3.23
N ALA A 196 -12.99 11.89 3.72
CA ALA A 196 -12.30 11.01 4.68
C ALA A 196 -12.54 11.32 6.16
N ARG A 197 -13.39 12.32 6.48
CA ARG A 197 -13.76 12.59 7.88
C ARG A 197 -14.42 11.38 8.53
N GLN A 198 -15.23 10.64 7.79
CA GLN A 198 -15.90 9.43 8.30
C GLN A 198 -14.90 8.33 8.67
N SER A 199 -13.82 8.19 7.90
CA SER A 199 -12.77 7.20 8.14
C SER A 199 -11.92 7.51 9.37
N ALA A 200 -11.67 8.80 9.66
CA ALA A 200 -10.96 9.23 10.88
C ALA A 200 -11.76 8.92 12.15
N PHE A 201 -13.10 9.06 12.12
CA PHE A 201 -13.96 8.66 13.24
C PHE A 201 -13.93 7.15 13.48
N ALA A 202 -13.99 6.35 12.41
CA ALA A 202 -13.94 4.89 12.51
C ALA A 202 -12.60 4.38 13.09
N LEU A 203 -11.48 5.04 12.77
CA LEU A 203 -10.16 4.75 13.36
C LEU A 203 -10.10 5.08 14.85
N HIS A 204 -10.64 6.23 15.27
CA HIS A 204 -10.65 6.64 16.68
C HIS A 204 -11.52 5.73 17.55
N ASP A 205 -12.63 5.22 17.02
CA ASP A 205 -13.55 4.34 17.74
C ASP A 205 -13.11 2.85 17.75
N PHE A 206 -12.01 2.52 17.08
CA PHE A 206 -11.46 1.17 17.03
C PHE A 206 -10.53 0.90 18.22
N SER A 207 -10.97 0.05 19.15
CA SER A 207 -10.18 -0.37 20.31
C SER A 207 -9.13 -1.42 19.89
N SER A 208 -7.90 -0.94 19.69
CA SER A 208 -6.69 -1.73 19.47
C SER A 208 -5.68 -1.46 20.58
N ASN A 209 -4.89 -2.46 20.96
CA ASN A 209 -3.74 -2.29 21.88
C ASN A 209 -2.48 -1.79 21.16
N VAL A 210 -2.54 -1.68 19.83
CA VAL A 210 -1.46 -1.19 18.98
C VAL A 210 -1.98 0.02 18.21
N GLU A 211 -1.26 1.13 18.33
CA GLU A 211 -1.59 2.38 17.63
C GLU A 211 -1.60 2.19 16.11
N PRO A 212 -2.34 3.03 15.35
CA PRO A 212 -2.22 3.04 13.89
C PRO A 212 -0.80 3.34 13.42
N PHE A 213 -0.39 2.71 12.33
CA PHE A 213 0.87 2.97 11.64
C PHE A 213 0.64 3.91 10.45
N TYR A 214 1.07 5.17 10.58
CA TYR A 214 0.94 6.14 9.48
C TYR A 214 2.12 6.05 8.50
N LEU A 215 1.82 5.54 7.30
CA LEU A 215 2.83 5.25 6.26
C LEU A 215 3.67 6.49 5.91
N ASP A 216 3.07 7.68 5.84
CA ASP A 216 3.77 8.90 5.44
C ASP A 216 4.73 9.46 6.51
N GLU A 217 4.50 9.14 7.78
CA GLU A 217 5.41 9.44 8.89
C GLU A 217 6.63 8.52 8.88
N HIS A 218 6.43 7.27 8.44
CA HIS A 218 7.44 6.21 8.40
C HIS A 218 8.05 5.99 7.02
N ALA A 219 7.78 6.87 6.04
CA ALA A 219 8.16 6.67 4.63
C ALA A 219 9.66 6.41 4.40
N ALA A 220 10.54 6.95 5.24
CA ALA A 220 11.97 6.72 5.17
C ALA A 220 12.40 5.30 5.55
N GLU A 221 11.55 4.54 6.26
CA GLU A 221 11.88 3.19 6.72
C GLU A 221 11.68 2.15 5.61
N PHE A 222 10.84 2.43 4.62
CA PHE A 222 10.41 1.46 3.62
C PHE A 222 10.44 1.96 2.17
N VAL A 223 11.02 3.14 1.93
CA VAL A 223 11.36 3.54 0.56
C VAL A 223 12.54 2.69 0.06
N ASP A 224 12.48 2.34 -1.21
CA ASP A 224 13.56 1.67 -1.92
C ASP A 224 14.81 2.56 -2.03
N GLY A 225 15.98 1.91 -2.00
CA GLY A 225 17.29 2.53 -2.19
C GLY A 225 18.31 2.23 -1.08
N ASP A 226 19.59 2.31 -1.44
CA ASP A 226 20.70 1.87 -0.59
C ASP A 226 20.90 2.76 0.64
N HIS A 227 20.87 4.08 0.43
CA HIS A 227 21.08 5.07 1.48
C HIS A 227 19.93 6.06 1.53
N VAL A 228 18.97 5.79 2.41
CA VAL A 228 17.77 6.61 2.59
C VAL A 228 18.01 7.70 3.63
N TYR A 229 17.55 8.92 3.33
CA TYR A 229 17.69 10.08 4.17
C TYR A 229 16.40 10.92 4.18
N THR A 230 16.23 11.70 5.26
CA THR A 230 15.24 12.77 5.31
C THR A 230 15.95 14.12 5.17
N CYS A 231 15.50 14.94 4.22
CA CYS A 231 16.07 16.26 3.96
C CYS A 231 15.87 17.19 5.15
N SER A 232 16.94 17.80 5.63
CA SER A 232 16.89 18.71 6.79
C SER A 232 16.16 20.03 6.55
N HIS A 233 15.74 20.32 5.32
CA HIS A 233 15.09 21.58 4.93
C HIS A 233 13.60 21.44 4.61
N CYS A 234 13.22 20.36 3.94
CA CYS A 234 11.85 20.16 3.47
C CYS A 234 11.21 18.88 4.00
N ASN A 235 11.91 18.13 4.86
CA ASN A 235 11.47 16.85 5.43
C ASN A 235 11.10 15.76 4.40
N LYS A 236 11.46 15.96 3.13
CA LYS A 236 11.28 14.94 2.09
C LYS A 236 12.31 13.83 2.22
N VAL A 237 11.86 12.61 1.97
CA VAL A 237 12.64 11.39 1.94
C VAL A 237 13.30 11.23 0.57
N PHE A 238 14.57 10.81 0.54
CA PHE A 238 15.28 10.52 -0.70
C PHE A 238 16.33 9.45 -0.47
N ALA A 239 16.69 8.74 -1.54
CA ALA A 239 17.74 7.74 -1.53
C ALA A 239 18.94 8.19 -2.39
N ARG A 240 20.14 7.74 -2.04
CA ARG A 240 21.36 7.91 -2.83
C ARG A 240 22.07 6.58 -3.01
N SER A 241 22.81 6.45 -4.12
CA SER A 241 23.70 5.32 -4.37
C SER A 241 25.00 5.39 -3.56
N ALA A 242 25.43 6.59 -3.20
CA ALA A 242 26.59 6.82 -2.34
C ALA A 242 26.18 7.47 -1.02
N PRO A 243 26.77 7.07 0.11
CA PRO A 243 26.39 7.59 1.41
C PRO A 243 26.79 9.07 1.54
N ILE A 244 25.93 9.85 2.20
CA ILE A 244 26.27 11.22 2.61
C ILE A 244 27.34 11.13 3.72
N PRO A 245 28.43 11.93 3.65
CA PRO A 245 29.44 11.94 4.69
C PRO A 245 28.83 12.16 6.08
N ALA A 246 29.30 11.43 7.09
CA ALA A 246 28.67 11.39 8.42
C ALA A 246 28.49 12.76 9.11
N ARG A 247 29.29 13.77 8.74
CA ARG A 247 29.21 15.13 9.30
C ARG A 247 28.36 16.09 8.47
N ALA A 248 27.91 15.69 7.29
CA ALA A 248 27.10 16.52 6.42
C ALA A 248 25.61 16.34 6.73
N ARG A 249 24.86 17.44 6.67
CA ARG A 249 23.39 17.40 6.83
C ARG A 249 22.76 16.86 5.54
N PRO A 250 21.87 15.87 5.61
CA PRO A 250 21.18 15.39 4.42
C PRO A 250 20.35 16.49 3.76
N CYS A 251 20.58 16.71 2.48
CA CYS A 251 19.88 17.71 1.68
C CYS A 251 19.48 17.09 0.34
N CYS A 252 18.20 17.18 -0.01
CA CYS A 252 17.69 16.75 -1.30
C CYS A 252 18.18 17.69 -2.42
N SER A 253 18.25 17.20 -3.65
CA SER A 253 18.78 17.97 -4.80
C SER A 253 18.02 19.28 -5.04
N PRO A 254 16.68 19.35 -4.95
CA PRO A 254 15.96 20.61 -5.09
C PRO A 254 16.36 21.67 -4.06
N CYS A 255 16.49 21.28 -2.78
CA CYS A 255 16.90 22.20 -1.72
C CYS A 255 18.38 22.59 -1.81
N HIS A 256 19.23 21.70 -2.34
CA HIS A 256 20.62 22.04 -2.62
C HIS A 256 20.73 23.08 -3.73
N ASN A 257 20.02 22.86 -4.85
CA ASN A 257 20.05 23.74 -6.02
C ASN A 257 19.43 25.12 -5.73
N SER A 258 18.43 25.22 -4.87
CA SER A 258 17.86 26.52 -4.48
C SER A 258 18.80 27.37 -3.62
N ARG A 259 19.90 26.79 -3.13
CA ARG A 259 20.87 27.45 -2.24
C ARG A 259 22.17 27.86 -2.94
N THR A 260 22.43 27.32 -4.13
CA THR A 260 23.59 27.60 -4.99
C THR A 260 23.18 28.52 -6.12
#